data_AF-A0AAV5R0B7-F1
#
_entry.id   AF-A0AAV5R0B7-F1
#
_cell.length_a   1.000
_cell.length_b   1.000
_cell.length_c   1.000
_cell.angle_alpha   90.00
_cell.angle_beta   90.00
_cell.angle_gamma   90.00
#
_symmetry.space_group_name_H-M   'P 1'
#
loop_
_entity.id
_entity.type
_entity.pdbx_description
1 polymer ?
#
loop_
_entity_poly.entity_id
_entity_poly.type
_entity_poly.pdbx_seq_one_letter_code
_entity_poly.pdbx_strand_id
1 'polypeptide(L)'
;MLILLHELIGYKVKITTVNDDVIYGVIHSHNSRKNITLIETPPPNSKNSSSSSPSSSRSQSPHNKIDLTNDVNFIAINEFFVKSIDTLSKPKHQQKLSINDTFANALNAPSEIPNDRIAETIRENGKIIQDQEKEFKLRKLSQHFSKNGALLLKNLSLTYPIDSIDYDDKKNIILKDTNIKIFKPYKADDAKIESGDGSNEEKEKLSTVKKIIEKTWEKIESTEKGG
;
A
#
# COMPACT_ATOMS: atom_id res chain seq x y z
N MET A 1 -14.13 27.95 -25.52
CA MET A 1 -13.96 26.51 -25.26
C MET A 1 -13.39 26.41 -23.85
N LEU A 2 -14.15 25.87 -22.89
CA LEU A 2 -13.68 25.66 -21.53
C LEU A 2 -12.88 24.35 -21.52
N ILE A 3 -11.56 24.43 -21.38
CA ILE A 3 -10.68 23.27 -21.26
C ILE A 3 -10.60 22.94 -19.77
N LEU A 4 -10.76 21.66 -19.41
CA LEU A 4 -10.69 21.25 -18.00
C LEU A 4 -9.22 21.13 -17.57
N LEU A 5 -8.91 21.48 -16.33
CA LEU A 5 -7.53 21.57 -15.84
C LEU A 5 -6.76 20.24 -15.93
N HIS A 6 -7.44 19.10 -15.82
CA HIS A 6 -6.83 17.78 -16.02
C HIS A 6 -6.39 17.53 -17.47
N GLU A 7 -7.01 18.18 -18.46
CA GLU A 7 -6.63 18.09 -19.88
C GLU A 7 -5.37 18.89 -20.21
N LEU A 8 -4.93 19.76 -19.28
CA LEU A 8 -3.74 20.59 -19.40
C LEU A 8 -2.48 19.93 -18.83
N ILE A 9 -2.60 18.73 -18.27
CA ILE A 9 -1.47 17.94 -17.77
C ILE A 9 -0.46 17.71 -18.91
N GLY A 10 0.80 18.06 -18.67
CA GLY A 10 1.89 18.01 -19.66
C GLY A 10 1.98 19.21 -20.61
N TYR A 11 1.08 20.19 -20.53
CA TYR A 11 1.15 21.40 -21.35
C TYR A 11 2.15 22.39 -20.76
N LYS A 12 2.84 23.13 -21.65
CA LYS A 12 3.53 24.35 -21.25
C LYS A 12 2.49 25.45 -21.07
N VAL A 13 2.51 26.07 -19.90
CA VAL A 13 1.54 27.09 -19.51
C VAL A 13 2.24 28.32 -18.96
N LYS A 14 1.53 29.44 -19.05
CA LYS A 14 1.80 30.66 -18.31
C LYS A 14 0.69 30.80 -17.28
N ILE A 15 1.04 30.79 -16.00
CA ILE A 15 0.11 30.99 -14.90
C ILE A 15 0.26 32.43 -14.42
N THR A 16 -0.86 33.13 -14.32
CA THR A 16 -0.92 34.45 -13.68
C THR A 16 -1.59 34.28 -12.32
N THR A 17 -0.94 34.73 -11.25
CA THR A 17 -1.51 34.66 -9.89
C THR A 17 -2.47 35.82 -9.63
N VAL A 18 -3.22 35.75 -8.53
CA VAL A 18 -4.07 36.85 -8.06
C VAL A 18 -3.30 38.12 -7.72
N ASN A 19 -1.99 38.01 -7.44
CA ASN A 19 -1.09 39.13 -7.19
C ASN A 19 -0.43 39.66 -8.48
N ASP A 20 -0.88 39.20 -9.65
CA ASP A 20 -0.32 39.51 -10.96
C ASP A 20 1.14 39.00 -11.18
N ASP A 21 1.60 38.06 -10.34
CA ASP A 21 2.86 37.35 -10.61
C ASP A 21 2.68 36.37 -11.76
N VAL A 22 3.72 36.22 -12.59
CA VAL A 22 3.68 35.35 -13.77
C VAL A 22 4.68 34.22 -13.62
N ILE A 23 4.19 32.98 -13.70
CA ILE A 23 4.99 31.76 -13.59
C ILE A 23 4.87 30.98 -14.90
N TYR A 24 6.01 30.57 -15.43
CA TYR A 24 6.09 29.75 -16.64
C TYR A 24 6.48 28.32 -16.26
N GLY A 25 5.76 27.33 -16.77
CA GLY A 25 6.06 25.95 -16.42
C GLY A 25 5.33 24.91 -17.25
N VAL A 26 5.69 23.65 -17.04
CA VAL A 26 4.93 22.49 -17.53
C VAL A 26 4.07 21.98 -16.39
N ILE A 27 2.76 21.83 -16.60
CA ILE A 27 1.88 21.20 -15.60
C ILE A 27 2.29 19.74 -15.46
N HIS A 28 2.81 19.37 -14.30
CA HIS A 28 3.23 18.01 -14.00
C HIS A 28 2.12 17.21 -13.33
N SER A 29 1.44 17.77 -12.32
CA SER A 29 0.32 17.09 -11.69
C SER A 29 -0.69 18.09 -11.17
N HIS A 30 -1.90 17.61 -10.97
CA HIS A 30 -3.01 18.43 -10.51
C HIS A 30 -3.80 17.67 -9.45
N ASN A 31 -4.11 18.35 -8.36
CA ASN A 31 -5.07 17.92 -7.36
C ASN A 31 -6.23 18.91 -7.33
N SER A 32 -7.39 18.48 -7.81
CA SER A 32 -8.61 19.27 -8.03
C SER A 32 -9.20 19.98 -6.82
N ARG A 33 -8.59 19.85 -5.65
CA ARG A 33 -9.04 20.49 -4.40
C ARG A 33 -7.95 21.29 -3.69
N LYS A 34 -6.71 21.28 -4.19
CA LYS A 34 -5.58 21.85 -3.45
C LYS A 34 -4.65 22.62 -4.36
N ASN A 35 -3.87 21.91 -5.19
CA ASN A 35 -2.69 22.47 -5.83
C ASN A 35 -2.49 21.97 -7.26
N ILE A 36 -1.89 22.83 -8.07
CA ILE A 36 -1.27 22.52 -9.36
C ILE A 36 0.23 22.44 -9.11
N THR A 37 0.86 21.35 -9.53
CA THR A 37 2.32 21.19 -9.47
C THR A 37 2.90 21.42 -10.85
N LEU A 38 3.88 22.30 -10.92
CA LEU A 38 4.57 22.68 -12.15
C LEU A 38 6.05 22.36 -12.06
N ILE A 39 6.62 22.00 -13.20
CA ILE A 39 8.06 22.10 -13.42
C ILE A 39 8.31 23.49 -13.98
N GLU A 40 9.04 24.33 -13.26
CA GLU A 40 9.35 25.69 -13.68
C GLU A 40 10.19 25.66 -14.97
N THR A 41 9.84 26.53 -15.91
CA THR A 41 10.58 26.69 -17.16
C THR A 41 10.86 28.16 -17.41
N PRO A 42 12.00 28.52 -18.02
CA PRO A 42 12.30 29.91 -18.33
C PRO A 42 11.25 30.51 -19.30
N PRO A 43 11.03 31.83 -19.25
CA PRO A 43 10.11 32.51 -20.16
C PRO A 43 10.50 32.28 -21.63
N PRO A 44 9.53 32.22 -22.56
CA PRO A 44 9.77 31.84 -23.97
C PRO A 44 10.73 32.77 -24.75
N ASN A 45 11.08 33.95 -24.21
CA ASN A 45 11.96 34.93 -24.85
C ASN A 45 13.33 35.14 -24.17
N SER A 46 13.71 34.34 -23.16
CA SER A 46 15.05 34.46 -22.57
C SER A 46 16.10 33.76 -23.43
N LYS A 47 16.83 34.50 -24.27
CA LYS A 47 18.03 33.99 -24.94
C LYS A 47 19.21 33.98 -23.93
N ASN A 48 19.60 32.77 -23.52
CA ASN A 48 20.86 32.31 -22.91
C ASN A 48 21.51 33.09 -21.74
N SER A 49 21.73 32.40 -20.61
CA SER A 49 22.92 32.63 -19.76
C SER A 49 23.29 31.41 -18.90
N SER A 50 24.04 30.46 -19.49
CA SER A 50 25.12 29.75 -18.78
C SER A 50 26.08 29.12 -19.81
N SER A 51 27.17 29.86 -20.09
CA SER A 51 28.44 29.41 -20.70
C SER A 51 29.02 28.22 -19.91
N SER A 52 29.68 27.21 -20.48
CA SER A 52 30.86 27.25 -21.36
C SER A 52 31.17 25.85 -21.93
N SER A 53 31.54 25.76 -23.22
CA SER A 53 32.23 24.59 -23.78
C SER A 53 33.31 25.06 -24.75
N PRO A 54 34.47 24.38 -24.82
CA PRO A 54 35.21 24.26 -26.07
C PRO A 54 35.03 22.85 -26.67
N SER A 55 34.51 22.89 -27.90
CA SER A 55 34.47 21.91 -28.98
C SER A 55 35.33 20.63 -28.91
N SER A 56 34.71 19.49 -29.25
CA SER A 56 35.13 18.71 -30.43
C SER A 56 33.99 17.85 -31.02
N SER A 57 33.70 18.15 -32.28
CA SER A 57 32.96 17.42 -33.34
C SER A 57 32.30 16.04 -33.06
N ARG A 58 30.97 15.97 -33.24
CA ARG A 58 30.30 15.19 -34.32
C ARG A 58 28.78 15.29 -34.24
N SER A 59 28.18 15.88 -35.28
CA SER A 59 26.86 15.56 -35.86
C SER A 59 25.85 14.80 -34.98
N GLN A 60 24.88 15.50 -34.37
CA GLN A 60 23.57 14.93 -34.03
C GLN A 60 22.46 15.99 -34.12
N SER A 61 21.33 15.54 -34.67
CA SER A 61 20.05 16.22 -34.91
C SER A 61 19.43 16.88 -33.66
N PRO A 62 18.53 17.88 -33.80
CA PRO A 62 17.95 18.59 -32.67
C PRO A 62 16.86 17.76 -32.00
N HIS A 63 17.24 16.79 -31.19
CA HIS A 63 16.35 16.23 -30.18
C HIS A 63 16.17 17.29 -29.09
N ASN A 64 14.95 17.80 -28.92
CA ASN A 64 14.54 18.48 -27.69
C ASN A 64 14.53 17.44 -26.54
N LYS A 65 15.71 17.02 -26.09
CA LYS A 65 15.89 16.63 -24.70
C LYS A 65 15.68 17.91 -23.91
N ILE A 66 14.68 17.90 -23.03
CA ILE A 66 14.84 18.68 -21.82
C ILE A 66 16.03 18.00 -21.16
N ASP A 67 17.22 18.59 -21.26
CA ASP A 67 18.34 18.14 -20.44
C ASP A 67 17.88 18.39 -19.00
N LEU A 68 17.38 17.34 -18.34
CA LEU A 68 17.22 17.30 -16.89
C LEU A 68 18.63 17.27 -16.29
N THR A 69 19.34 18.38 -16.38
CA THR A 69 20.44 18.70 -15.47
C THR A 69 19.86 18.88 -14.08
N ASN A 70 20.67 18.63 -13.05
CA ASN A 70 20.28 18.40 -11.65
C ASN A 70 19.50 19.53 -10.91
N ASP A 71 19.01 20.57 -11.60
CA ASP A 71 18.37 21.75 -11.01
C ASP A 71 16.96 21.98 -11.58
N VAL A 72 16.08 20.98 -11.50
CA VAL A 72 14.67 21.14 -11.86
C VAL A 72 13.90 21.69 -10.67
N ASN A 73 13.39 22.92 -10.77
CA ASN A 73 12.58 23.53 -9.73
C ASN A 73 11.10 23.10 -9.85
N PHE A 74 10.56 22.53 -8.78
CA PHE A 74 9.15 22.15 -8.70
C PHE A 74 8.38 23.18 -7.88
N ILE A 75 7.32 23.74 -8.47
CA ILE A 75 6.48 24.74 -7.83
C ILE A 75 5.09 24.15 -7.63
N ALA A 76 4.61 24.17 -6.38
CA ALA A 76 3.23 23.88 -6.06
C ALA A 76 2.46 25.18 -5.85
N ILE A 77 1.46 25.42 -6.69
CA ILE A 77 0.59 26.61 -6.61
C ILE A 77 -0.79 26.15 -6.19
N ASN A 78 -1.34 26.75 -5.13
CA ASN A 78 -2.71 26.49 -4.75
C ASN A 78 -3.67 27.15 -5.76
N GLU A 79 -4.67 26.39 -6.22
CA GLU A 79 -5.59 26.80 -7.28
C GLU A 79 -6.33 28.12 -6.96
N PHE A 80 -6.61 28.39 -5.68
CA PHE A 80 -7.25 29.65 -5.25
C PHE A 80 -6.42 30.90 -5.54
N PHE A 81 -5.10 30.76 -5.70
CA PHE A 81 -4.21 31.88 -6.03
C PHE A 81 -3.98 32.03 -7.53
N VAL A 82 -4.59 31.17 -8.36
CA VAL A 82 -4.47 31.24 -9.81
C VAL A 82 -5.58 32.12 -10.37
N LYS A 83 -5.18 33.21 -11.04
CA LYS A 83 -6.09 34.13 -11.72
C LYS A 83 -6.39 33.66 -13.15
N SER A 84 -5.38 33.18 -13.87
CA SER A 84 -5.55 32.61 -15.21
C SER A 84 -4.42 31.63 -15.58
N ILE A 85 -4.72 30.72 -16.50
CA ILE A 85 -3.76 29.76 -17.08
C ILE A 85 -3.85 29.88 -18.61
N ASP A 86 -2.77 30.35 -19.23
CA ASP A 86 -2.66 30.44 -20.69
C ASP A 86 -1.80 29.28 -21.22
N THR A 87 -2.33 28.52 -22.18
CA THR A 87 -1.58 27.43 -22.80
C THR A 87 -0.60 27.96 -23.86
N LEU A 88 0.69 27.69 -23.68
CA LEU A 88 1.75 28.12 -24.62
C LEU A 88 2.05 27.05 -25.67
N SER A 89 2.10 25.78 -25.29
CA SER A 89 2.29 24.68 -26.23
C SER A 89 1.75 23.36 -25.71
N LYS A 90 1.16 22.56 -26.60
CA LYS A 90 0.79 21.17 -26.32
C LYS A 90 2.04 20.29 -26.24
N PRO A 91 2.03 19.20 -25.45
CA PRO A 91 3.08 18.19 -25.51
C PRO A 91 3.15 17.64 -26.94
N LYS A 92 4.34 17.63 -27.54
CA LYS A 92 4.55 17.01 -28.85
C LYS A 92 4.31 15.51 -28.70
N HIS A 93 3.51 14.92 -29.59
CA HIS A 93 3.27 13.47 -29.61
C HIS A 93 4.63 12.76 -29.74
N GLN A 94 5.04 12.05 -28.69
CA GLN A 94 6.34 11.37 -28.66
C GLN A 94 6.31 10.22 -29.68
N GLN A 95 7.24 10.23 -30.65
CA GLN A 95 7.47 9.10 -31.54
C GLN A 95 7.94 7.91 -30.71
N LYS A 96 7.59 6.68 -31.15
CA LYS A 96 7.84 5.39 -30.48
C LYS A 96 9.17 5.38 -29.72
N LEU A 97 9.10 5.52 -28.39
CA LEU A 97 10.22 5.35 -27.49
C LEU A 97 10.54 3.86 -27.33
N SER A 98 11.82 3.55 -27.11
CA SER A 98 12.27 2.21 -26.71
C SER A 98 11.57 1.79 -25.41
N ILE A 99 11.26 0.49 -25.25
CA ILE A 99 10.53 -0.03 -24.07
C ILE A 99 11.16 0.44 -22.75
N ASN A 100 12.50 0.50 -22.67
CA ASN A 100 13.21 0.94 -21.48
C ASN A 100 13.02 2.44 -21.19
N ASP A 101 12.92 3.27 -22.24
CA ASP A 101 12.60 4.69 -22.09
C ASP A 101 11.14 4.88 -21.69
N THR A 102 10.24 4.00 -22.12
CA THR A 102 8.82 4.02 -21.73
C THR A 102 8.64 3.80 -20.23
N PHE A 103 9.40 2.88 -19.62
CA PHE A 103 9.34 2.66 -18.16
C PHE A 103 9.97 3.81 -17.36
N ALA A 104 11.13 4.32 -17.79
CA ALA A 104 11.78 5.45 -17.13
C ALA A 104 10.94 6.73 -17.23
N ASN A 105 10.30 6.96 -18.38
CA ASN A 105 9.44 8.13 -18.60
C ASN A 105 8.05 7.95 -17.97
N ALA A 106 7.56 6.71 -17.76
CA ALA A 106 6.30 6.46 -17.07
C ALA A 106 6.34 6.85 -15.58
N LEU A 107 7.48 6.67 -14.92
CA LEU A 107 7.67 7.11 -13.53
C LEU A 107 7.58 8.64 -13.37
N ASN A 108 7.98 9.38 -14.39
CA ASN A 108 7.95 10.85 -14.42
C ASN A 108 6.78 11.41 -15.26
N ALA A 109 5.83 10.55 -15.63
CA ALA A 109 4.71 10.96 -16.45
C ALA A 109 3.74 11.80 -15.61
N PRO A 110 3.34 12.98 -16.11
CA PRO A 110 2.30 13.78 -15.50
C PRO A 110 1.02 12.95 -15.29
N SER A 111 0.56 12.78 -14.04
CA SER A 111 -0.57 11.92 -13.71
C SER A 111 -1.53 12.58 -12.72
N GLU A 112 -2.81 12.25 -12.87
CA GLU A 112 -3.85 12.64 -11.91
C GLU A 112 -3.78 11.72 -10.69
N ILE A 113 -3.87 12.31 -9.49
CA ILE A 113 -3.89 11.56 -8.23
C ILE A 113 -5.35 11.40 -7.78
N PRO A 114 -5.98 10.22 -7.98
CA PRO A 114 -7.35 9.99 -7.53
C PRO A 114 -7.36 9.83 -6.00
N ASN A 115 -7.69 10.90 -5.29
CA ASN A 115 -7.75 10.90 -3.82
C ASN A 115 -8.74 9.86 -3.26
N ASP A 116 -9.84 9.61 -3.97
CA ASP A 116 -10.89 8.68 -3.54
C ASP A 116 -10.37 7.23 -3.52
N ARG A 117 -9.55 6.85 -4.51
CA ARG A 117 -8.91 5.53 -4.56
C ARG A 117 -7.88 5.33 -3.47
N ILE A 118 -7.15 6.38 -3.07
CA ILE A 118 -6.14 6.27 -2.01
C ILE A 118 -6.83 5.93 -0.67
N ALA A 119 -7.95 6.58 -0.37
CA ALA A 119 -8.69 6.32 0.87
C ALA A 119 -9.29 4.89 0.90
N GLU A 120 -9.84 4.40 -0.22
CA GLU A 120 -10.33 3.03 -0.36
C GLU A 120 -9.20 2.01 -0.22
N THR A 121 -8.09 2.22 -0.94
CA THR A 121 -6.92 1.32 -0.92
C THR A 121 -6.31 1.23 0.49
N ILE A 122 -6.24 2.34 1.24
CA ILE A 122 -5.74 2.32 2.63
C ILE A 122 -6.65 1.52 3.55
N ARG A 123 -7.99 1.64 3.41
CA ARG A 123 -8.96 0.90 4.23
C ARG A 123 -8.96 -0.59 3.91
N GLU A 124 -8.89 -0.95 2.64
CA GLU A 124 -8.86 -2.34 2.19
C GLU A 124 -7.52 -3.01 2.53
N ASN A 125 -6.40 -2.31 2.29
CA ASN A 125 -5.08 -2.83 2.63
C ASN A 125 -4.92 -3.06 4.14
N GLY A 126 -5.54 -2.25 5.00
CA GLY A 126 -5.50 -2.47 6.45
C GLY A 126 -6.04 -3.85 6.86
N LYS A 127 -7.16 -4.29 6.28
CA LYS A 127 -7.72 -5.63 6.53
C LYS A 127 -6.84 -6.72 5.95
N ILE A 128 -6.36 -6.54 4.71
CA ILE A 128 -5.50 -7.52 4.04
C ILE A 128 -4.19 -7.73 4.83
N ILE A 129 -3.58 -6.65 5.34
CA ILE A 129 -2.37 -6.72 6.16
C ILE A 129 -2.65 -7.47 7.47
N GLN A 130 -3.77 -7.19 8.14
CA GLN A 130 -4.15 -7.90 9.36
C GLN A 130 -4.39 -9.40 9.12
N ASP A 131 -5.06 -9.76 8.02
CA ASP A 131 -5.29 -11.15 7.65
C ASP A 131 -3.97 -11.88 7.34
N GLN A 132 -3.07 -11.23 6.60
CA GLN A 132 -1.73 -11.76 6.32
C GLN A 132 -0.88 -11.91 7.59
N GLU A 133 -0.92 -10.95 8.50
CA GLU A 133 -0.22 -11.02 9.78
C GLU A 133 -0.76 -12.19 10.63
N LYS A 134 -2.09 -12.34 10.69
CA LYS A 134 -2.74 -13.45 11.39
C LYS A 134 -2.33 -14.80 10.79
N GLU A 135 -2.35 -14.93 9.47
CA GLU A 135 -1.94 -16.15 8.78
C GLU A 135 -0.46 -16.47 9.04
N PHE A 136 0.42 -15.46 9.00
CA PHE A 136 1.84 -15.63 9.29
C PHE A 136 2.08 -16.12 10.73
N LYS A 137 1.43 -15.50 11.72
CA LYS A 137 1.50 -15.92 13.13
C LYS A 137 0.99 -17.35 13.31
N LEU A 138 -0.15 -17.69 12.69
CA LEU A 138 -0.72 -19.04 12.73
C LEU A 138 0.25 -20.07 12.12
N ARG A 139 0.86 -19.76 10.97
CA ARG A 139 1.83 -20.64 10.31
C ARG A 139 3.05 -20.88 11.20
N LYS A 140 3.58 -19.83 11.83
CA LYS A 140 4.71 -19.93 12.75
C LYS A 140 4.38 -20.84 13.95
N LEU A 141 3.23 -20.65 14.60
CA LEU A 141 2.78 -21.50 15.71
C LEU A 141 2.53 -22.95 15.28
N SER A 142 1.89 -23.15 14.13
CA SER A 142 1.52 -24.48 13.62
C SER A 142 2.70 -25.41 13.38
N GLN A 143 3.91 -24.89 13.11
CA GLN A 143 5.14 -25.67 12.92
C GLN A 143 5.53 -26.49 14.15
N HIS A 144 5.11 -26.05 15.34
CA HIS A 144 5.44 -26.72 16.59
C HIS A 144 4.49 -27.88 16.92
N PHE A 145 3.36 -28.00 16.22
CA PHE A 145 2.32 -28.98 16.49
C PHE A 145 2.25 -30.10 15.45
N SER A 146 1.61 -31.23 15.81
CA SER A 146 1.26 -32.27 14.83
C SER A 146 0.16 -31.78 13.89
N LYS A 147 -0.09 -32.49 12.77
CA LYS A 147 -1.15 -32.13 11.81
C LYS A 147 -2.51 -31.87 12.50
N ASN A 148 -2.87 -32.72 13.46
CA ASN A 148 -4.11 -32.59 14.22
C ASN A 148 -4.09 -31.37 15.16
N GLY A 149 -2.95 -31.11 15.82
CA GLY A 149 -2.78 -29.92 16.66
C GLY A 149 -2.80 -28.60 15.86
N ALA A 150 -2.23 -28.59 14.66
CA ALA A 150 -2.28 -27.43 13.75
C ALA A 150 -3.72 -27.13 13.28
N LEU A 151 -4.51 -28.17 13.03
CA LEU A 151 -5.93 -28.03 12.65
C LEU A 151 -6.79 -27.52 13.81
N LEU A 152 -6.50 -27.98 15.03
CA LEU A 152 -7.11 -27.45 16.24
C LEU A 152 -6.75 -25.97 16.45
N LEU A 153 -5.46 -25.62 16.31
CA LEU A 153 -4.99 -24.24 16.43
C LEU A 153 -5.70 -23.30 15.45
N LYS A 154 -5.89 -23.74 14.20
CA LYS A 154 -6.64 -22.98 13.19
C LYS A 154 -8.07 -22.69 13.65
N ASN A 155 -8.79 -23.69 14.18
CA ASN A 155 -10.15 -23.49 14.68
C ASN A 155 -10.18 -22.63 15.96
N LEU A 156 -9.21 -22.77 16.86
CA LEU A 156 -9.09 -21.91 18.04
C LEU A 156 -8.86 -20.45 17.65
N SER A 157 -8.02 -20.17 16.65
CA SER A 157 -7.72 -18.81 16.16
C SER A 157 -8.91 -18.08 15.51
N LEU A 158 -10.02 -18.77 15.26
CA LEU A 158 -11.28 -18.15 14.82
C LEU A 158 -12.07 -17.55 16.00
N THR A 159 -11.89 -18.12 17.20
CA THR A 159 -12.63 -17.72 18.41
C THR A 159 -11.75 -16.87 19.35
N TYR A 160 -10.47 -17.21 19.45
CA TYR A 160 -9.50 -16.54 20.30
C TYR A 160 -8.48 -15.77 19.46
N PRO A 161 -8.01 -14.60 19.93
CA PRO A 161 -6.89 -13.89 19.32
C PRO A 161 -5.66 -14.81 19.22
N ILE A 162 -4.93 -14.75 18.10
CA ILE A 162 -3.74 -15.61 17.92
C ILE A 162 -2.66 -15.31 18.96
N ASP A 163 -2.56 -14.06 19.41
CA ASP A 163 -1.56 -13.61 20.39
C ASP A 163 -1.82 -14.17 21.81
N SER A 164 -3.03 -14.65 22.08
CA SER A 164 -3.38 -15.31 23.34
C SER A 164 -3.24 -16.82 23.30
N ILE A 165 -2.77 -17.39 22.19
CA ILE A 165 -2.46 -18.82 22.08
C ILE A 165 -0.95 -19.00 22.07
N ASP A 166 -0.45 -19.81 23.00
CA ASP A 166 0.96 -20.16 23.13
C ASP A 166 1.14 -21.67 23.30
N TYR A 167 2.39 -22.12 23.43
CA TYR A 167 2.71 -23.52 23.63
C TYR A 167 3.77 -23.73 24.72
N ASP A 168 3.63 -24.86 25.41
CA ASP A 168 4.61 -25.35 26.39
C ASP A 168 5.76 -26.11 25.68
N ASP A 169 6.87 -26.37 26.36
CA ASP A 169 7.99 -27.19 25.85
C ASP A 169 7.55 -28.60 25.45
N LYS A 170 6.49 -29.10 26.10
CA LYS A 170 5.84 -30.38 25.78
C LYS A 170 4.93 -30.32 24.54
N LYS A 171 4.83 -29.15 23.90
CA LYS A 171 3.93 -28.80 22.78
C LYS A 171 2.45 -28.97 23.15
N ASN A 172 2.08 -28.59 24.36
CA ASN A 172 0.68 -28.45 24.77
C ASN A 172 0.21 -27.05 24.38
N ILE A 173 -1.06 -26.88 24.04
CA ILE A 173 -1.61 -25.56 23.70
C ILE A 173 -2.00 -24.86 25.01
N ILE A 174 -1.49 -23.66 25.22
CA ILE A 174 -1.81 -22.80 26.36
C ILE A 174 -2.60 -21.61 25.83
N LEU A 175 -3.74 -21.33 26.42
CA LEU A 175 -4.40 -20.05 26.23
C LEU A 175 -3.90 -19.12 27.34
N LYS A 176 -3.38 -17.93 27.01
CA LYS A 176 -2.86 -16.98 28.01
C LYS A 176 -3.97 -16.21 28.72
N ASP A 177 -5.03 -15.89 27.97
CA ASP A 177 -6.16 -15.11 28.47
C ASP A 177 -7.13 -15.95 29.32
N THR A 178 -6.97 -17.27 29.30
CA THR A 178 -7.80 -18.21 30.05
C THR A 178 -6.86 -19.23 30.65
N ASN A 179 -6.96 -19.56 31.93
CA ASN A 179 -6.06 -20.52 32.61
C ASN A 179 -6.19 -21.99 32.10
N ILE A 180 -6.57 -22.19 30.84
CA ILE A 180 -6.90 -23.43 30.15
C ILE A 180 -5.67 -23.89 29.36
N LYS A 181 -5.32 -25.15 29.57
CA LYS A 181 -4.27 -25.86 28.85
C LYS A 181 -4.84 -27.12 28.20
N ILE A 182 -4.48 -27.34 26.94
CA ILE A 182 -4.91 -28.50 26.16
C ILE A 182 -3.71 -29.41 25.98
N PHE A 183 -3.76 -30.57 26.62
CA PHE A 183 -2.72 -31.58 26.55
C PHE A 183 -2.85 -32.42 25.29
N LYS A 184 -1.73 -32.97 24.78
CA LYS A 184 -1.77 -34.05 23.78
C LYS A 184 -2.50 -35.27 24.36
N PRO A 185 -3.31 -36.00 23.58
CA PRO A 185 -3.53 -35.95 22.13
C PRO A 185 -4.47 -34.85 21.59
N TYR A 186 -4.79 -33.83 22.38
CA TYR A 186 -5.68 -32.71 22.05
C TYR A 186 -7.15 -33.11 21.96
N LYS A 187 -7.62 -34.03 22.80
CA LYS A 187 -9.06 -34.35 22.92
C LYS A 187 -9.75 -33.43 23.93
N ALA A 188 -11.08 -33.42 23.92
CA ALA A 188 -11.88 -32.58 24.81
C ALA A 188 -11.63 -32.90 26.30
N ASP A 189 -11.35 -34.16 26.61
CA ASP A 189 -11.03 -34.61 27.98
C ASP A 189 -9.62 -34.17 28.43
N ASP A 190 -8.74 -33.88 27.47
CA ASP A 190 -7.38 -33.41 27.72
C ASP A 190 -7.29 -31.89 27.89
N ALA A 191 -8.41 -31.17 27.85
CA ALA A 191 -8.46 -29.74 28.17
C ALA A 191 -8.76 -29.54 29.67
N LYS A 192 -7.84 -28.88 30.39
CA LYS A 192 -7.95 -28.65 31.85
C LYS A 192 -7.59 -27.21 32.21
N ILE A 193 -8.13 -26.73 33.32
CA ILE A 193 -7.76 -25.46 33.93
C ILE A 193 -6.58 -25.74 34.88
N GLU A 194 -5.41 -25.16 34.65
CA GLU A 194 -4.19 -25.45 35.43
C GLU A 194 -3.91 -24.39 36.52
N SER A 195 -4.47 -23.18 36.41
CA SER A 195 -4.17 -22.07 37.34
C SER A 195 -5.35 -21.12 37.61
N GLY A 196 -6.58 -21.59 37.41
CA GLY A 196 -7.79 -20.78 37.58
C GLY A 196 -8.52 -21.03 38.90
N ASP A 197 -9.28 -20.04 39.34
CA ASP A 197 -10.06 -20.05 40.59
C ASP A 197 -11.28 -20.98 40.51
N GLY A 198 -11.50 -21.63 39.36
CA GLY A 198 -12.64 -22.50 39.13
C GLY A 198 -13.97 -21.73 39.04
N SER A 199 -13.87 -20.43 38.74
CA SER A 199 -15.00 -19.53 38.52
C SER A 199 -15.95 -20.10 37.46
N ASN A 200 -17.24 -19.79 37.58
CA ASN A 200 -18.25 -20.22 36.61
C ASN A 200 -17.91 -19.75 35.19
N GLU A 201 -17.29 -18.57 35.04
CA GLU A 201 -16.84 -18.05 33.75
C GLU A 201 -15.74 -18.90 33.10
N GLU A 202 -14.79 -19.41 33.89
CA GLU A 202 -13.72 -20.28 33.37
C GLU A 202 -14.26 -21.65 32.97
N LYS A 203 -15.27 -22.15 33.70
CA LYS A 203 -15.97 -23.40 33.34
C LYS A 203 -16.75 -23.25 32.04
N GLU A 204 -17.40 -22.10 31.82
CA GLU A 204 -18.06 -21.80 30.55
C GLU A 204 -17.05 -21.68 29.40
N LYS A 205 -15.93 -20.98 29.61
CA LYS A 205 -14.85 -20.90 28.62
C LYS A 205 -14.27 -22.28 28.31
N LEU A 206 -14.07 -23.12 29.32
CA LEU A 206 -13.63 -24.51 29.15
C LEU A 206 -14.66 -25.33 28.36
N SER A 207 -15.96 -25.17 28.63
CA SER A 207 -17.02 -25.82 27.84
C SER A 207 -16.96 -25.39 26.37
N THR A 208 -16.76 -24.11 26.10
CA THR A 208 -16.59 -23.58 24.73
C THR A 208 -15.36 -24.16 24.06
N VAL A 209 -14.22 -24.22 24.75
CA VAL A 209 -12.99 -24.84 24.24
C VAL A 209 -13.22 -26.32 23.93
N LYS A 210 -13.86 -27.07 24.84
CA LYS A 210 -14.21 -28.49 24.61
C LYS A 210 -15.09 -28.68 23.38
N LYS A 211 -16.12 -27.85 23.20
CA LYS A 211 -16.97 -27.88 21.99
C LYS A 211 -16.18 -27.60 20.70
N ILE A 212 -15.20 -26.69 20.74
CA ILE A 212 -14.32 -26.42 19.59
C ILE A 212 -13.44 -27.65 19.29
N ILE A 213 -12.90 -28.29 20.32
CA ILE A 213 -12.09 -29.50 20.19
C ILE A 213 -12.92 -30.65 19.61
N GLU A 214 -14.13 -30.89 20.12
CA GLU A 214 -15.05 -31.92 19.62
C GLU A 214 -15.38 -31.71 18.14
N LYS A 215 -15.81 -30.50 17.76
CA LYS A 215 -16.07 -30.17 16.34
C LYS A 215 -14.84 -30.32 15.44
N THR A 216 -13.65 -30.06 15.98
CA THR A 216 -12.39 -30.23 15.24
C THR A 216 -12.12 -31.72 15.01
N TRP A 217 -12.32 -32.55 16.03
CA TRP A 217 -12.15 -34.01 15.93
C TRP A 217 -13.19 -34.66 15.04
N GLU A 218 -14.45 -34.26 15.11
CA GLU A 218 -15.49 -34.73 14.18
C GLU A 218 -15.10 -34.47 12.72
N LYS A 219 -14.52 -33.31 12.42
CA LYS A 219 -14.01 -33.00 11.07
C LYS A 219 -12.84 -33.91 10.68
N ILE A 220 -11.90 -34.16 11.58
CA ILE A 220 -10.76 -35.06 11.33
C ILE A 220 -11.26 -36.48 11.06
N GLU A 221 -12.14 -37.00 11.90
CA GLU A 221 -12.70 -38.35 11.72
C GLU A 221 -13.54 -38.48 10.45
N SER A 222 -14.30 -37.45 10.09
CA SER A 222 -15.07 -37.42 8.85
C SER A 222 -14.16 -37.46 7.62
N THR A 223 -13.00 -36.80 7.68
CA THR A 223 -12.00 -36.84 6.60
C THR A 223 -11.22 -38.14 6.52
N GLU A 224 -11.01 -38.84 7.64
CA GLU A 224 -10.30 -40.14 7.67
C GLU A 224 -11.20 -41.32 7.28
N LYS A 225 -12.51 -41.26 7.55
CA LYS A 225 -13.47 -42.33 7.21
C LYS A 225 -14.03 -42.23 5.78
N GLY A 226 -13.77 -41.14 5.07
CA GLY A 226 -14.26 -40.88 3.71
C GLY A 226 -13.25 -41.12 2.59
N GLY A 227 -12.13 -41.80 2.88
CA GLY A 227 -11.09 -42.18 1.91
C GLY A 227 -11.32 -43.54 1.29
#